data_AF-A0A397JUI8-F1
#
_entry.id   AF-A0A397JUI8-F1
#
_cell.length_a   1.000
_cell.length_b   1.000
_cell.length_c   1.000
_cell.angle_alpha   90.00
_cell.angle_beta   90.00
_cell.angle_gamma   90.00
#
_symmetry.space_group_name_H-M   'P 1'
#
loop_
_entity.id
_entity.type
_entity.pdbx_description
1 polymer ?
#
loop_
_entity_poly.entity_id
_entity_poly.type
_entity_poly.pdbx_seq_one_letter_code
_entity_poly.pdbx_strand_id
1 'polypeptide(L)'
;MQDPNRIIDISGSSVIDLKAELFKQKEEFQKQKAAANNQPVSAALRKSVKKPGLWDNQNKGVNERSRRDELEIIDAPTLEASRIAMERKAKLYDQLIKTGIDDETLAEEILVDFDRKALENLSDMNNEENEEKGNEEDEDPWVEYIDEFGRTRMCRKSQMPEEILPTSNGVGEETSINSEEISFMEQEKNEWEKAALEELKNGPIHYDETKEIRTKGVGFYRFSQDEKEREEQLRALKEMRIETEVKRAGYTSVKDKRKAQLDLRMATIRAKKQKASVKNLQTSDKIIETNSIKESQKSLAVDKSHESINNNGNNNNVTLDVTLDVNALLSDIRKQVESQSSTEYKS
;
A
#
# COMPACT_ATOMS: atom_id res chain seq x y z
N MET A 1 8.87 -8.90 -67.29
CA MET A 1 7.77 -9.81 -66.86
C MET A 1 8.05 -11.13 -67.57
N GLN A 2 8.20 -12.24 -66.84
CA GLN A 2 8.41 -13.55 -67.44
C GLN A 2 7.07 -14.11 -67.92
N ASP A 3 7.05 -14.68 -69.13
CA ASP A 3 5.83 -15.13 -69.78
C ASP A 3 5.14 -16.25 -68.97
N PRO A 4 3.82 -16.14 -68.70
CA PRO A 4 3.10 -17.08 -67.83
C PRO A 4 2.94 -18.48 -68.45
N ASN A 5 3.29 -18.67 -69.72
CA ASN A 5 3.16 -19.93 -70.46
C ASN A 5 4.52 -20.50 -70.90
N ARG A 6 5.61 -20.21 -70.16
CA ARG A 6 6.89 -20.86 -70.42
C ARG A 6 6.85 -22.31 -69.94
N ILE A 7 6.72 -23.24 -70.88
CA ILE A 7 6.83 -24.68 -70.61
C ILE A 7 8.28 -24.96 -70.22
N ILE A 8 8.48 -25.38 -68.97
CA ILE A 8 9.80 -25.76 -68.45
C ILE A 8 9.93 -27.27 -68.67
N ASP A 9 10.73 -27.66 -69.67
CA ASP A 9 11.05 -29.07 -69.90
C ASP A 9 12.01 -29.55 -68.81
N ILE A 10 11.45 -30.18 -67.79
CA ILE A 10 12.17 -30.73 -66.64
C ILE A 10 12.61 -32.15 -67.01
N SER A 11 13.92 -32.43 -66.96
CA SER A 11 14.40 -33.80 -67.14
C SER A 11 13.92 -34.69 -65.98
N GLY A 12 13.60 -35.96 -66.26
CA GLY A 12 13.19 -36.92 -65.23
C GLY A 12 14.23 -37.09 -64.11
N SER A 13 15.53 -36.89 -64.41
CA SER A 13 16.60 -36.89 -63.41
C SER A 13 16.51 -35.70 -62.44
N SER A 14 16.17 -34.50 -62.93
CA SER A 14 16.01 -33.30 -62.10
C SER A 14 14.84 -33.44 -61.11
N VAL A 15 13.77 -34.13 -61.50
CA VAL A 15 12.64 -34.45 -60.61
C VAL A 15 13.05 -35.43 -59.51
N ILE A 16 13.91 -36.40 -59.82
CA ILE A 16 14.41 -37.38 -58.86
C ILE A 16 15.38 -36.70 -57.87
N ASP A 17 16.24 -35.80 -58.35
CA ASP A 17 17.18 -35.05 -57.51
C ASP A 17 16.42 -34.10 -56.56
N LEU A 18 15.43 -33.35 -57.06
CA LEU A 18 14.57 -32.51 -56.23
C LEU A 18 13.82 -33.34 -55.19
N LYS A 19 13.34 -34.53 -55.58
CA LYS A 19 12.68 -35.46 -54.65
C LYS A 19 13.68 -35.93 -53.58
N ALA A 20 14.90 -36.30 -53.95
CA ALA A 20 15.93 -36.70 -53.00
C ALA A 20 16.26 -35.57 -52.02
N GLU A 21 16.36 -34.33 -52.49
CA GLU A 21 16.63 -33.16 -51.65
C GLU A 21 15.46 -32.84 -50.71
N LEU A 22 14.21 -32.95 -51.17
CA LEU A 22 13.02 -32.82 -50.34
C LEU A 22 12.94 -33.90 -49.26
N PHE A 23 13.27 -35.15 -49.60
CA PHE A 23 13.30 -36.24 -48.63
C PHE A 23 14.41 -36.04 -47.60
N LYS A 24 15.59 -35.57 -48.02
CA LYS A 24 16.70 -35.21 -47.13
C LYS A 24 16.32 -34.09 -46.15
N GLN A 25 15.72 -33.00 -46.64
CA GLN A 25 15.25 -31.91 -45.77
C GLN A 25 14.14 -32.37 -44.81
N LYS A 26 13.23 -33.23 -45.26
CA LYS A 26 12.19 -33.81 -44.41
C LYS A 26 12.78 -34.68 -43.30
N GLU A 27 13.79 -35.48 -43.61
CA GLU A 27 14.51 -36.31 -42.63
C GLU A 27 15.28 -35.45 -41.63
N GLU A 28 15.98 -34.41 -42.09
CA GLU A 28 16.67 -33.44 -41.23
C GLU A 28 15.69 -32.71 -40.30
N PHE A 29 14.53 -32.29 -40.80
CA PHE A 29 13.48 -31.67 -39.98
C PHE A 29 12.92 -32.64 -38.93
N GLN A 30 12.71 -33.92 -39.30
CA GLN A 30 12.27 -34.94 -38.35
C GLN A 30 13.32 -35.25 -37.29
N LYS A 31 14.61 -35.31 -37.68
CA LYS A 31 15.73 -35.46 -36.75
C LYS A 31 15.84 -34.27 -35.80
N GLN A 32 15.67 -33.04 -36.29
CA GLN A 32 15.65 -31.84 -35.44
C GLN A 32 14.44 -31.80 -34.49
N LYS A 33 13.26 -32.22 -34.95
CA LYS A 33 12.06 -32.35 -34.12
C LYS A 33 12.21 -33.44 -33.05
N ALA A 34 12.78 -34.59 -33.42
CA ALA A 34 13.08 -35.67 -32.48
C ALA A 34 14.17 -35.26 -31.48
N ALA A 35 15.22 -34.56 -31.92
CA ALA A 35 16.23 -33.99 -31.05
C ALA A 35 15.63 -32.94 -30.10
N ALA A 36 14.76 -32.05 -30.58
CA ALA A 36 14.06 -31.07 -29.75
C ALA A 36 13.09 -31.70 -28.73
N ASN A 37 12.55 -32.89 -29.02
CA ASN A 37 11.70 -33.65 -28.11
C ASN A 37 12.49 -34.51 -27.11
N ASN A 38 13.69 -34.97 -27.48
CA ASN A 38 14.54 -35.84 -26.65
C ASN A 38 15.58 -35.09 -25.81
N GLN A 39 15.68 -33.76 -25.95
CA GLN A 39 16.39 -32.95 -24.97
C GLN A 39 15.59 -32.91 -23.66
N PRO A 40 16.15 -33.27 -22.50
CA PRO A 40 15.53 -33.00 -21.21
C PRO A 40 15.61 -31.50 -20.91
N VAL A 41 14.88 -30.70 -21.68
CA VAL A 41 14.69 -29.28 -21.43
C VAL A 41 13.74 -29.19 -20.25
N SER A 42 14.32 -28.98 -19.07
CA SER A 42 13.59 -28.51 -17.91
C SER A 42 12.62 -27.40 -18.36
N ALA A 43 11.34 -27.56 -18.03
CA ALA A 43 10.27 -26.63 -18.38
C ALA A 43 10.49 -25.19 -17.84
N ALA A 44 11.60 -24.93 -17.16
CA ALA A 44 12.00 -23.66 -16.59
C ALA A 44 12.62 -22.68 -17.59
N LEU A 45 13.22 -23.14 -18.70
CA LEU A 45 13.95 -22.22 -19.62
C LEU A 45 13.13 -21.78 -20.84
N ARG A 46 11.96 -22.39 -21.09
CA ARG A 46 11.00 -21.93 -22.11
C ARG A 46 9.97 -20.96 -21.52
N LYS A 47 10.42 -19.94 -20.79
CA LYS A 47 9.64 -18.71 -20.69
C LYS A 47 9.91 -17.93 -21.97
N SER A 48 9.03 -18.07 -22.95
CA SER A 48 8.95 -17.05 -24.00
C SER A 48 8.84 -15.71 -23.28
N VAL A 49 9.74 -14.78 -23.61
CA VAL A 49 9.64 -13.39 -23.15
C VAL A 49 8.34 -12.87 -23.74
N LYS A 50 7.25 -13.00 -22.97
CA LYS A 50 5.97 -12.42 -23.34
C LYS A 50 6.22 -10.93 -23.37
N LYS A 51 5.91 -10.29 -24.51
CA LYS A 51 5.91 -8.83 -24.59
C LYS A 51 5.10 -8.30 -23.40
N PRO A 52 5.63 -7.33 -22.62
CA PRO A 52 4.87 -6.74 -21.53
C PRO A 52 3.51 -6.31 -22.07
N GLY A 53 2.45 -6.60 -21.33
CA GLY A 53 1.11 -6.14 -21.70
C GLY A 53 1.10 -4.61 -21.79
N LEU A 54 0.11 -4.03 -22.47
CA LEU A 54 -0.03 -2.57 -22.61
C LEU A 54 0.00 -1.83 -21.25
N TRP A 55 -0.27 -2.55 -20.15
CA TRP A 55 -0.30 -2.07 -18.78
C TRP A 55 1.00 -2.30 -17.99
N ASP A 56 1.90 -3.16 -18.49
CA ASP A 56 3.25 -3.37 -17.95
C ASP A 56 4.27 -2.40 -18.58
N ASN A 57 3.89 -1.67 -19.63
CA ASN A 57 4.74 -0.69 -20.28
C ASN A 57 4.74 0.60 -19.45
N GLN A 58 5.66 0.71 -18.49
CA GLN A 58 5.87 1.94 -17.72
C GLN A 58 6.38 3.06 -18.64
N ASN A 59 6.03 4.32 -18.32
CA ASN A 59 6.55 5.48 -19.05
C ASN A 59 8.09 5.50 -19.01
N LYS A 60 8.71 5.87 -20.13
CA LYS A 60 10.17 5.97 -20.25
C LYS A 60 10.71 6.88 -19.14
N GLY A 61 11.62 6.36 -18.32
CA GLY A 61 12.26 7.10 -17.22
C GLY A 61 11.53 7.07 -15.87
N VAL A 62 10.44 6.31 -15.71
CA VAL A 62 9.78 6.15 -14.39
C VAL A 62 10.69 5.44 -13.38
N ASN A 63 11.36 4.37 -13.78
CA ASN A 63 12.28 3.66 -12.88
C ASN A 63 13.53 4.48 -12.56
N GLU A 64 14.01 5.30 -13.49
CA GLU A 64 15.14 6.19 -13.22
C GLU A 64 14.74 7.30 -12.24
N ARG A 65 13.54 7.89 -12.38
CA ARG A 65 12.99 8.82 -11.39
C ARG A 65 12.77 8.16 -10.04
N SER A 66 12.15 6.97 -9.99
CA SER A 66 11.97 6.22 -8.73
C SER A 66 13.31 5.92 -8.05
N ARG A 67 14.35 5.56 -8.81
CA ARG A 67 15.70 5.34 -8.27
C ARG A 67 16.33 6.65 -7.79
N ARG A 68 16.10 7.76 -8.50
CA ARG A 68 16.55 9.09 -8.10
C ARG A 68 15.87 9.53 -6.80
N ASP A 69 14.56 9.35 -6.72
CA ASP A 69 13.74 9.67 -5.55
C ASP A 69 14.12 8.75 -4.37
N GLU A 70 14.38 7.46 -4.58
CA GLU A 70 14.90 6.54 -3.55
C GLU A 70 16.28 6.97 -3.03
N LEU A 71 17.16 7.43 -3.91
CA LEU A 71 18.46 7.97 -3.51
C LEU A 71 18.30 9.32 -2.80
N GLU A 72 17.36 10.17 -3.22
CA GLU A 72 17.03 11.44 -2.55
C GLU A 72 16.31 11.24 -1.21
N ILE A 73 15.64 10.11 -0.99
CA ILE A 73 15.08 9.72 0.31
C ILE A 73 16.20 9.28 1.26
N ILE A 74 17.31 8.74 0.74
CA ILE A 74 18.52 8.41 1.52
C ILE A 74 19.34 9.69 1.77
N ASP A 75 19.34 10.64 0.83
CA ASP A 75 19.87 12.01 1.01
C ASP A 75 18.88 12.97 1.68
N ALA A 76 17.71 12.49 2.13
CA ALA A 76 16.84 13.27 2.99
C ALA A 76 17.65 13.59 4.25
N PRO A 77 17.88 14.87 4.58
CA PRO A 77 18.68 15.24 5.73
C PRO A 77 18.08 14.51 6.92
N THR A 78 18.88 13.61 7.48
CA THR A 78 18.54 12.85 8.66
C THR A 78 17.93 13.82 9.66
N LEU A 79 16.90 13.41 10.42
CA LEU A 79 16.33 14.25 11.48
C LEU A 79 17.43 14.91 12.33
N GLU A 80 18.58 14.23 12.44
CA GLU A 80 19.84 14.71 12.99
C GLU A 80 20.46 15.92 12.28
N ALA A 81 20.58 15.96 10.95
CA ALA A 81 21.07 17.14 10.23
C ALA A 81 20.16 18.36 10.43
N SER A 82 18.83 18.15 10.38
CA SER A 82 17.84 19.19 10.67
C SER A 82 17.90 19.65 12.12
N ARG A 83 18.07 18.71 13.06
CA ARG A 83 18.25 18.99 14.49
C ARG A 83 19.52 19.80 14.75
N ILE A 84 20.65 19.42 14.16
CA ILE A 84 21.91 20.15 14.28
C ILE A 84 21.78 21.56 13.68
N ALA A 85 21.08 21.73 12.56
CA ALA A 85 20.83 23.04 11.97
C ALA A 85 19.95 23.91 12.87
N MET A 86 18.90 23.34 13.48
CA MET A 86 18.05 24.05 14.45
C MET A 86 18.82 24.41 15.72
N GLU A 87 19.63 23.51 16.27
CA GLU A 87 20.47 23.78 17.43
C GLU A 87 21.49 24.90 17.16
N ARG A 88 22.08 24.96 15.95
CA ARG A 88 22.96 26.07 15.55
C ARG A 88 22.21 27.39 15.46
N LYS A 89 21.02 27.39 14.85
CA LYS A 89 20.18 28.59 14.74
C LYS A 89 19.69 29.09 16.11
N ALA A 90 19.30 28.18 17.00
CA ALA A 90 18.91 28.51 18.37
C ALA A 90 20.06 29.18 19.12
N LYS A 91 21.28 28.62 19.06
CA LYS A 91 22.46 29.23 19.68
C LYS A 91 22.77 30.62 19.13
N LEU A 92 22.66 30.81 17.82
CA LEU A 92 22.86 32.12 17.21
C LEU A 92 21.80 33.12 17.69
N TYR A 93 20.54 32.70 17.78
CA TYR A 93 19.46 33.53 18.29
C TYR A 93 19.69 33.94 19.75
N ASP A 94 20.09 33.01 20.61
CA ASP A 94 20.43 33.30 22.01
C ASP A 94 21.61 34.27 22.15
N GLN A 95 22.58 34.18 21.23
CA GLN A 95 23.71 35.10 21.18
C GLN A 95 23.24 36.50 20.78
N LEU A 96 22.44 36.62 19.71
CA LEU A 96 21.90 37.89 19.23
C LEU A 96 21.00 38.57 20.27
N ILE A 97 20.22 37.79 21.04
CA ILE A 97 19.45 38.32 22.16
C ILE A 97 20.37 38.91 23.25
N LYS A 98 21.51 38.26 23.53
CA LYS A 98 22.41 38.68 24.61
C LYS A 98 23.30 39.85 24.24
N THR A 99 23.78 39.88 23.00
CA THR A 99 24.76 40.88 22.54
C THR A 99 24.10 42.04 21.82
N GLY A 100 22.87 41.89 21.33
CA GLY A 100 22.30 42.80 20.34
C GLY A 100 22.91 42.58 18.95
N ILE A 101 22.39 43.29 17.94
CA ILE A 101 22.99 43.37 16.61
C ILE A 101 23.83 44.64 16.53
N ASP A 102 25.15 44.50 16.44
CA ASP A 102 26.07 45.64 16.32
C ASP A 102 26.23 46.14 14.86
N ASP A 103 25.96 45.27 13.88
CA ASP A 103 26.13 45.56 12.45
C ASP A 103 24.84 46.15 11.83
N GLU A 104 24.88 47.43 11.44
CA GLU A 104 23.72 48.19 10.93
C GLU A 104 23.10 47.58 9.66
N THR A 105 23.91 47.08 8.73
CA THR A 105 23.40 46.40 7.51
C THR A 105 22.70 45.08 7.81
N LEU A 106 23.15 44.38 8.86
CA LEU A 106 22.55 43.12 9.29
C LEU A 106 21.26 43.37 10.08
N ALA A 107 21.19 44.49 10.81
CA ALA A 107 19.98 44.94 11.49
C ALA A 107 18.85 45.28 10.51
N GLU A 108 19.15 45.88 9.35
CA GLU A 108 18.14 46.14 8.31
C GLU A 108 17.65 44.85 7.62
N GLU A 109 18.52 43.84 7.47
CA GLU A 109 18.17 42.56 6.86
C GLU A 109 17.36 41.67 7.81
N ILE A 110 17.61 41.75 9.12
CA ILE A 110 16.92 40.93 10.12
C ILE A 110 15.73 41.68 10.71
N LEU A 111 14.51 41.31 10.29
CA LEU A 111 13.23 41.91 10.71
C LEU A 111 12.82 41.61 12.18
N VAL A 112 13.74 41.17 13.03
CA VAL A 112 13.45 40.82 14.43
C VAL A 112 14.18 41.80 15.35
N ASP A 113 13.41 42.52 16.17
CA ASP A 113 13.95 43.46 17.15
C ASP A 113 14.53 42.71 18.36
N PHE A 114 15.81 42.38 18.31
CA PHE A 114 16.49 41.64 19.38
C PHE A 114 16.55 42.39 20.71
N ASP A 115 16.58 43.73 20.69
CA ASP A 115 16.55 44.55 21.90
C ASP A 115 15.23 44.37 22.67
N ARG A 116 14.11 44.34 21.94
CA ARG A 116 12.79 44.03 22.53
C ARG A 116 12.74 42.58 22.99
N LYS A 117 13.31 41.66 22.21
CA LYS A 117 13.34 40.23 22.54
C LYS A 117 14.15 39.93 23.80
N ALA A 118 15.23 40.66 24.04
CA ALA A 118 16.03 40.55 25.25
C ALA A 118 15.24 40.93 26.51
N LEU A 119 14.42 41.99 26.43
CA LEU A 119 13.56 42.41 27.53
C LEU A 119 12.46 41.40 27.84
N GLU A 120 11.82 40.83 26.81
CA GLU A 120 10.79 39.79 26.95
C GLU A 120 11.35 38.52 27.61
N ASN A 121 12.55 38.09 27.20
CA ASN A 121 13.19 36.91 27.78
C ASN A 121 13.56 37.11 29.26
N LEU A 122 13.93 38.33 29.69
CA LEU A 122 14.14 38.63 31.11
C LEU A 122 12.83 38.61 31.91
N SER A 123 11.70 39.04 31.33
CA SER A 123 10.41 38.95 32.01
C SER A 123 9.94 37.51 32.16
N ASP A 124 10.19 36.66 31.17
CA ASP A 124 9.81 35.24 31.22
C ASP A 124 10.61 34.48 32.28
N MET A 125 11.92 34.74 32.40
CA MET A 125 12.76 34.14 33.46
C MET A 125 12.38 34.63 34.87
N ASN A 126 11.92 35.89 35.01
CA ASN A 126 11.42 36.41 36.29
C ASN A 126 10.01 35.90 36.66
N ASN A 127 9.23 35.43 35.68
CA ASN A 127 7.94 34.80 35.93
C ASN A 127 8.10 33.36 36.43
N GLU A 128 9.12 32.61 35.97
CA GLU A 128 9.41 31.26 36.45
C GLU A 128 9.81 31.21 37.94
N GLU A 129 10.43 32.26 38.50
CA GLU A 129 10.73 32.35 39.95
C GLU A 129 9.52 32.78 40.82
N ASN A 130 8.43 33.27 40.22
CA ASN A 130 7.22 33.70 40.94
C ASN A 130 6.11 32.65 40.99
N GLU A 131 6.28 31.47 40.38
CA GLU A 131 5.29 30.39 40.40
C GLU A 131 5.21 29.59 41.72
N GLU A 132 5.93 29.99 42.79
CA GLU A 132 5.82 29.36 44.12
C GLU A 132 4.84 30.06 45.08
N LYS A 133 4.14 31.13 44.67
CA LYS A 133 3.09 31.76 45.49
C LYS A 133 1.86 32.17 44.70
N GLY A 134 0.95 31.21 44.52
CA GLY A 134 -0.38 31.49 43.95
C GLY A 134 -1.28 30.26 43.83
N ASN A 135 -1.38 29.42 44.87
CA ASN A 135 -2.49 28.46 44.96
C ASN A 135 -3.74 29.18 45.49
N GLU A 136 -4.50 29.81 44.60
CA GLU A 136 -5.94 30.01 44.78
C GLU A 136 -6.64 29.41 43.55
N GLU A 137 -7.42 28.37 43.81
CA GLU A 137 -8.11 27.51 42.85
C GLU A 137 -9.27 28.24 42.16
N ASP A 138 -8.97 29.17 41.26
CA ASP A 138 -9.94 29.54 40.23
C ASP A 138 -9.80 28.52 39.08
N GLU A 139 -10.52 27.40 39.20
CA GLU A 139 -10.69 26.45 38.11
C GLU A 139 -11.36 27.18 36.94
N ASP A 140 -10.56 27.64 35.97
CA ASP A 140 -11.04 28.23 34.71
C ASP A 140 -11.26 27.10 33.68
N PRO A 141 -12.44 26.47 33.58
CA PRO A 141 -12.64 25.31 32.73
C PRO A 141 -12.49 25.68 31.25
N TRP A 142 -12.06 24.70 30.45
CA TRP A 142 -12.15 24.79 29.01
C TRP A 142 -13.61 24.70 28.56
N VAL A 143 -14.06 25.71 27.83
CA VAL A 143 -15.43 25.81 27.30
C VAL A 143 -15.37 25.81 25.77
N GLU A 144 -16.25 25.04 25.15
CA GLU A 144 -16.47 25.09 23.71
C GLU A 144 -17.38 26.26 23.37
N TYR A 145 -16.93 27.16 22.50
CA TYR A 145 -17.74 28.26 21.97
C TYR A 145 -17.75 28.23 20.44
N ILE A 146 -18.78 28.85 19.86
CA ILE A 146 -18.91 28.99 18.41
C ILE A 146 -18.33 30.35 18.04
N ASP A 147 -17.25 30.33 17.26
CA ASP A 147 -16.60 31.51 16.69
C ASP A 147 -17.52 32.25 15.71
N GLU A 148 -17.21 33.50 15.38
CA GLU A 148 -17.97 34.36 14.45
C GLU A 148 -18.22 33.70 13.08
N PHE A 149 -17.33 32.78 12.69
CA PHE A 149 -17.37 32.01 11.45
C PHE A 149 -18.12 30.67 11.57
N GLY A 150 -18.80 30.40 12.69
CA GLY A 150 -19.56 29.17 12.92
C GLY A 150 -18.70 27.93 13.22
N ARG A 151 -17.43 28.11 13.59
CA ARG A 151 -16.52 27.01 13.94
C ARG A 151 -16.52 26.78 15.44
N THR A 152 -16.51 25.54 15.89
CA THR A 152 -16.33 25.22 17.31
C THR A 152 -14.86 25.40 17.71
N ARG A 153 -14.62 26.22 18.74
CA ARG A 153 -13.29 26.46 19.30
C ARG A 153 -13.34 26.23 20.81
N MET A 154 -12.26 25.69 21.38
CA MET A 154 -12.11 25.59 22.83
C MET A 154 -11.28 26.76 23.33
N CYS A 155 -11.81 27.52 24.29
CA CYS A 155 -11.06 28.55 25.02
C CYS A 155 -11.27 28.37 26.52
N ARG A 156 -10.42 29.02 27.32
CA ARG A 156 -10.70 29.21 28.74
C ARG A 156 -11.95 30.07 28.91
N LYS A 157 -12.73 29.85 29.96
CA LYS A 157 -13.96 30.61 30.23
C LYS A 157 -13.67 32.11 30.40
N SER A 158 -12.51 32.47 30.95
CA SER A 158 -12.05 33.87 31.06
C SER A 158 -11.70 34.54 29.73
N GLN A 159 -11.31 33.75 28.72
CA GLN A 159 -10.89 34.23 27.39
C GLN A 159 -12.02 34.15 26.36
N MET A 160 -13.20 33.68 26.78
CA MET A 160 -14.36 33.62 25.91
C MET A 160 -14.84 35.04 25.61
N PRO A 161 -15.15 35.36 24.33
CA PRO A 161 -15.68 36.68 23.98
C PRO A 161 -16.91 37.03 24.81
N GLU A 162 -16.93 38.24 25.37
CA GLU A 162 -17.98 38.72 26.29
C GLU A 162 -19.37 38.73 25.64
N GLU A 163 -19.42 38.91 24.31
CA GLU A 163 -20.64 38.86 23.48
C GLU A 163 -21.34 37.49 23.50
N ILE A 164 -20.63 36.42 23.88
CA ILE A 164 -21.12 35.03 23.88
C ILE A 164 -21.52 34.59 25.30
N LEU A 165 -21.13 35.34 26.33
CA LEU A 165 -21.54 35.08 27.70
C LEU A 165 -23.03 35.42 27.87
N PRO A 166 -23.87 34.52 28.42
CA PRO A 166 -25.23 34.87 28.76
C PRO A 166 -25.19 35.92 29.88
N THR A 167 -25.59 37.16 29.58
CA THR A 167 -25.65 38.27 30.53
C THR A 167 -26.65 37.94 31.65
N SER A 168 -26.16 37.30 32.70
CA SER A 168 -26.92 37.01 33.92
C SER A 168 -26.74 38.16 34.90
N ASN A 169 -27.18 39.35 34.52
CA ASN A 169 -27.51 40.44 35.44
C ASN A 169 -28.53 41.33 34.76
N GLY A 170 -29.78 41.22 35.20
CA GLY A 170 -30.89 42.03 34.73
C GLY A 170 -30.70 43.49 35.11
N VAL A 171 -30.32 44.30 34.12
CA VAL A 171 -30.90 45.61 33.87
C VAL A 171 -31.26 45.58 32.39
N GLY A 172 -32.55 45.37 32.11
CA GLY A 172 -33.06 45.39 30.75
C GLY A 172 -32.90 46.79 30.17
N GLU A 173 -31.85 46.99 29.38
CA GLU A 173 -32.05 47.67 28.11
C GLU A 173 -32.83 46.67 27.25
N GLU A 174 -34.15 46.80 27.31
CA GLU A 174 -34.97 46.39 26.20
C GLU A 174 -34.47 47.20 24.99
N THR A 175 -33.50 46.66 24.25
CA THR A 175 -33.58 46.75 22.79
C THR A 175 -34.85 46.01 22.43
N SER A 176 -35.99 46.68 22.66
CA SER A 176 -37.24 46.42 22.00
C SER A 176 -36.88 46.49 20.53
N ILE A 177 -36.48 45.36 19.95
CA ILE A 177 -36.40 45.16 18.51
C ILE A 177 -37.77 45.63 18.06
N ASN A 178 -37.83 46.84 17.49
CA ASN A 178 -39.09 47.48 17.20
C ASN A 178 -39.89 46.46 16.38
N SER A 179 -41.19 46.32 16.63
CA SER A 179 -42.03 45.39 15.86
C SER A 179 -41.86 45.59 14.34
N GLU A 180 -41.49 46.81 13.93
CA GLU A 180 -41.09 47.15 12.56
C GLU A 180 -39.78 46.49 12.09
N GLU A 181 -38.75 46.40 12.93
CA GLU A 181 -37.48 45.75 12.60
C GLU A 181 -37.61 44.23 12.51
N ILE A 182 -38.39 43.61 13.40
CA ILE A 182 -38.77 42.18 13.29
C ILE A 182 -39.51 41.94 11.97
N SER A 183 -40.45 42.84 11.62
CA SER A 183 -41.21 42.72 10.37
C SER A 183 -40.34 42.91 9.12
N PHE A 184 -39.33 43.78 9.18
CA PHE A 184 -38.37 44.01 8.11
C PHE A 184 -37.49 42.78 7.88
N MET A 185 -36.96 42.19 8.96
CA MET A 185 -36.20 40.93 8.88
C MET A 185 -37.04 39.78 8.32
N GLU A 186 -38.32 39.70 8.70
CA GLU A 186 -39.23 38.66 8.18
C GLU A 186 -39.59 38.90 6.70
N GLN A 187 -39.69 40.16 6.26
CA GLN A 187 -39.84 40.50 4.84
C GLN A 187 -38.60 40.12 4.03
N GLU A 188 -37.41 40.47 4.52
CA GLU A 188 -36.15 40.08 3.87
C GLU A 188 -36.07 38.56 3.78
N LYS A 189 -36.26 37.84 4.88
CA LYS A 189 -36.30 36.37 4.86
C LYS A 189 -37.27 35.83 3.80
N ASN A 190 -38.48 36.38 3.70
CA ASN A 190 -39.47 35.98 2.70
C ASN A 190 -39.02 36.28 1.25
N GLU A 191 -38.31 37.39 1.03
CA GLU A 191 -37.72 37.72 -0.28
C GLU A 191 -36.61 36.75 -0.65
N TRP A 192 -35.73 36.43 0.29
CA TRP A 192 -34.67 35.44 0.12
C TRP A 192 -35.25 34.04 -0.14
N GLU A 193 -36.29 33.64 0.58
CA GLU A 193 -37.00 32.37 0.35
C GLU A 193 -37.66 32.31 -1.03
N LYS A 194 -38.32 33.40 -1.46
CA LYS A 194 -38.91 33.49 -2.80
C LYS A 194 -37.85 33.43 -3.89
N ALA A 195 -36.75 34.19 -3.73
CA ALA A 195 -35.64 34.20 -4.67
C ALA A 195 -35.00 32.81 -4.78
N ALA A 196 -34.75 32.14 -3.65
CA ALA A 196 -34.23 30.77 -3.65
C ALA A 196 -35.19 29.78 -4.34
N LEU A 197 -36.50 29.93 -4.12
CA LEU A 197 -37.51 29.09 -4.77
C LEU A 197 -37.61 29.34 -6.27
N GLU A 198 -37.49 30.61 -6.71
CA GLU A 198 -37.44 30.98 -8.13
C GLU A 198 -36.18 30.44 -8.80
N GLU A 199 -35.03 30.51 -8.14
CA GLU A 199 -33.80 29.95 -8.66
C GLU A 199 -33.87 28.43 -8.79
N LEU A 200 -34.50 27.75 -7.83
CA LEU A 200 -34.77 26.31 -7.93
C LEU A 200 -35.71 25.97 -9.11
N LYS A 201 -36.65 26.86 -9.46
CA LYS A 201 -37.52 26.70 -10.63
C LYS A 201 -36.77 26.88 -11.95
N ASN A 202 -35.70 27.69 -11.96
CA ASN A 202 -34.87 27.93 -13.16
C ASN A 202 -34.05 26.68 -13.56
N GLY A 203 -34.02 25.64 -12.72
CA GLY A 203 -33.39 24.35 -13.01
C GLY A 203 -32.04 24.18 -12.32
N PRO A 204 -31.34 23.07 -12.59
CA PRO A 204 -30.04 22.80 -11.98
C PRO A 204 -28.98 23.81 -12.46
N ILE A 205 -28.36 24.54 -11.55
CA ILE A 205 -27.25 25.45 -11.87
C ILE A 205 -26.00 24.61 -12.12
N HIS A 206 -25.45 24.73 -13.33
CA HIS A 206 -24.24 24.01 -13.72
C HIS A 206 -23.02 24.93 -13.81
N TYR A 207 -21.86 24.36 -13.48
CA TYR A 207 -20.58 25.04 -13.68
C TYR A 207 -20.37 25.43 -15.15
N ASP A 208 -20.03 26.72 -15.36
CA ASP A 208 -19.72 27.30 -16.67
C ASP A 208 -18.22 27.55 -16.77
N GLU A 209 -17.63 26.92 -17.77
CA GLU A 209 -16.20 26.98 -18.03
C GLU A 209 -15.70 28.38 -18.39
N THR A 210 -16.54 29.19 -19.07
CA THR A 210 -16.14 30.50 -19.61
C THR A 210 -15.89 31.54 -18.52
N LYS A 211 -16.51 31.34 -17.35
CA LYS A 211 -16.38 32.21 -16.17
C LYS A 211 -15.19 31.83 -15.28
N GLU A 212 -14.59 30.66 -15.50
CA GLU A 212 -13.47 30.19 -14.67
C GLU A 212 -12.13 30.74 -15.18
N ILE A 213 -11.44 31.44 -14.29
CA ILE A 213 -10.13 32.04 -14.54
C ILE A 213 -8.96 31.10 -14.21
N ARG A 214 -9.19 30.01 -13.45
CA ARG A 214 -8.15 29.03 -13.12
C ARG A 214 -7.76 28.17 -14.32
N THR A 215 -6.50 27.74 -14.32
CA THR A 215 -5.95 26.81 -15.33
C THR A 215 -6.56 25.42 -15.17
N LYS A 216 -7.07 24.86 -16.27
CA LYS A 216 -7.69 23.51 -16.30
C LYS A 216 -6.63 22.44 -16.57
N GLY A 217 -6.75 21.29 -15.89
CA GLY A 217 -5.83 20.16 -16.03
C GLY A 217 -6.10 19.30 -17.28
N VAL A 218 -5.18 18.37 -17.58
CA VAL A 218 -5.20 17.49 -18.76
C VAL A 218 -6.39 16.51 -18.85
N GLY A 219 -7.18 16.40 -17.78
CA GLY A 219 -8.40 15.57 -17.73
C GLY A 219 -9.69 16.39 -17.70
N PHE A 220 -9.63 17.69 -17.98
CA PHE A 220 -10.81 18.53 -17.97
C PHE A 220 -11.72 18.20 -19.17
N TYR A 221 -13.01 18.03 -18.89
CA TYR A 221 -14.04 17.76 -19.88
C TYR A 221 -15.14 18.83 -19.77
N ARG A 222 -15.42 19.51 -20.89
CA ARG A 222 -16.45 20.53 -20.98
C ARG A 222 -17.79 19.87 -21.30
N PHE A 223 -18.72 19.95 -20.36
CA PHE A 223 -20.09 19.50 -20.59
C PHE A 223 -20.87 20.52 -21.43
N SER A 224 -21.90 20.03 -22.14
CA SER A 224 -22.89 20.90 -22.78
C SER A 224 -23.65 21.72 -21.73
N GLN A 225 -24.13 22.89 -22.14
CA GLN A 225 -25.04 23.71 -21.34
C GLN A 225 -26.47 23.19 -21.44
N ASP A 226 -26.78 22.41 -22.48
CA ASP A 226 -28.08 21.76 -22.65
C ASP A 226 -28.18 20.55 -21.72
N GLU A 227 -29.23 20.52 -20.87
CA GLU A 227 -29.39 19.49 -19.83
C GLU A 227 -29.40 18.07 -20.41
N LYS A 228 -30.11 17.87 -21.52
CA LYS A 228 -30.27 16.55 -22.15
C LYS A 228 -28.93 16.01 -22.64
N GLU A 229 -28.18 16.84 -23.37
CA GLU A 229 -26.86 16.45 -23.88
C GLU A 229 -25.87 16.23 -22.74
N ARG A 230 -25.94 17.05 -21.69
CA ARG A 230 -25.12 16.90 -20.48
C ARG A 230 -25.42 15.58 -19.76
N GLU A 231 -26.68 15.20 -19.61
CA GLU A 231 -27.08 13.93 -19.02
C GLU A 231 -26.57 12.75 -19.83
N GLU A 232 -26.66 12.81 -21.16
CA GLU A 232 -26.11 11.78 -22.06
C GLU A 232 -24.59 11.67 -21.94
N GLN A 233 -23.88 12.80 -21.89
CA GLN A 233 -22.42 12.85 -21.67
C GLN A 233 -22.04 12.24 -20.32
N LEU A 234 -22.77 12.57 -19.25
CA LEU A 234 -22.56 12.00 -17.93
C LEU A 234 -22.83 10.49 -17.90
N ARG A 235 -23.86 10.04 -18.61
CA ARG A 235 -24.20 8.62 -18.74
C ARG A 235 -23.08 7.85 -19.45
N ALA A 236 -22.59 8.37 -20.58
CA ALA A 236 -21.48 7.78 -21.30
C ALA A 236 -20.20 7.69 -20.43
N LEU A 237 -19.89 8.73 -19.66
CA LEU A 237 -18.76 8.70 -18.72
C LEU A 237 -18.94 7.68 -17.59
N LYS A 238 -20.17 7.53 -17.05
CA LYS A 238 -20.48 6.50 -16.05
C LYS A 238 -20.31 5.09 -16.62
N GLU A 239 -20.75 4.86 -17.85
CA GLU A 239 -20.58 3.56 -18.53
C GLU A 239 -19.09 3.23 -18.72
N MET A 240 -18.30 4.19 -19.23
CA MET A 240 -16.84 4.03 -19.36
C MET A 240 -16.17 3.76 -18.01
N ARG A 241 -16.62 4.44 -16.94
CA ARG A 241 -16.13 4.19 -15.58
C ARG A 241 -16.42 2.75 -15.14
N ILE A 242 -17.66 2.28 -15.28
CA ILE A 242 -18.04 0.90 -14.92
C ILE A 242 -17.20 -0.11 -15.69
N GLU A 243 -16.98 0.09 -16.99
CA GLU A 243 -16.11 -0.79 -17.77
C GLU A 243 -14.67 -0.84 -17.23
N THR A 244 -14.10 0.33 -16.88
CA THR A 244 -12.75 0.38 -16.33
C THR A 244 -12.66 -0.27 -14.96
N GLU A 245 -13.69 -0.14 -14.13
CA GLU A 245 -13.79 -0.78 -12.82
C GLU A 245 -13.85 -2.31 -12.95
N VAL A 246 -14.67 -2.82 -13.87
CA VAL A 246 -14.75 -4.26 -14.18
C VAL A 246 -13.41 -4.79 -14.68
N LYS A 247 -12.76 -4.09 -15.62
CA LYS A 247 -11.44 -4.47 -16.13
C LYS A 247 -10.41 -4.49 -15.00
N ARG A 248 -10.37 -3.45 -14.16
CA ARG A 248 -9.47 -3.37 -13.00
C ARG A 248 -9.72 -4.51 -12.00
N ALA A 249 -10.97 -4.81 -11.66
CA ALA A 249 -11.34 -5.91 -10.77
C ALA A 249 -10.90 -7.28 -11.33
N GLY A 250 -10.99 -7.47 -12.65
CA GLY A 250 -10.44 -8.64 -13.32
C GLY A 250 -8.92 -8.77 -13.15
N TYR A 251 -8.18 -7.67 -13.36
CA TYR A 251 -6.73 -7.66 -13.19
C TYR A 251 -6.28 -7.85 -11.73
N THR A 252 -6.96 -7.23 -10.77
CA THR A 252 -6.64 -7.40 -9.34
C THR A 252 -6.86 -8.84 -8.91
N SER A 253 -8.00 -9.46 -9.27
CA SER A 253 -8.27 -10.87 -8.98
C SER A 253 -7.19 -11.80 -9.54
N VAL A 254 -6.73 -11.58 -10.77
CA VAL A 254 -5.66 -12.39 -11.38
C VAL A 254 -4.31 -12.14 -10.68
N LYS A 255 -4.00 -10.88 -10.34
CA LYS A 255 -2.78 -10.51 -9.62
C LYS A 255 -2.76 -11.17 -8.23
N ASP A 256 -3.87 -11.15 -7.52
CA ASP A 256 -4.00 -11.71 -6.18
C ASP A 256 -3.88 -13.24 -6.20
N LYS A 257 -4.50 -13.91 -7.17
CA LYS A 257 -4.32 -15.35 -7.40
C LYS A 257 -2.85 -15.70 -7.67
N ARG A 258 -2.16 -14.92 -8.51
CA ARG A 258 -0.73 -15.12 -8.79
C ARG A 258 0.12 -14.90 -7.54
N LYS A 259 -0.20 -13.88 -6.74
CA LYS A 259 0.48 -13.59 -5.48
C LYS A 259 0.30 -14.74 -4.49
N ALA A 260 -0.94 -15.20 -4.27
CA ALA A 260 -1.23 -16.33 -3.40
C ALA A 260 -0.50 -17.62 -3.82
N GLN A 261 -0.44 -17.91 -5.13
CA GLN A 261 0.33 -19.06 -5.64
C GLN A 261 1.84 -18.93 -5.37
N LEU A 262 2.41 -17.74 -5.52
CA LEU A 262 3.81 -17.47 -5.19
C LEU A 262 4.05 -17.59 -3.69
N ASP A 263 3.15 -17.08 -2.86
CA ASP A 263 3.25 -17.14 -1.40
C ASP A 263 3.17 -18.59 -0.91
N LEU A 264 2.25 -19.39 -1.45
CA LEU A 264 2.19 -20.85 -1.19
C LEU A 264 3.50 -21.54 -1.61
N ARG A 265 4.05 -21.20 -2.77
CA ARG A 265 5.35 -21.73 -3.21
C ARG A 265 6.48 -21.32 -2.28
N MET A 266 6.51 -20.08 -1.81
CA MET A 266 7.50 -19.61 -0.85
C MET A 266 7.36 -20.32 0.50
N ALA A 267 6.13 -20.52 0.98
CA ALA A 267 5.85 -21.25 2.21
C ALA A 267 6.32 -22.71 2.14
N THR A 268 6.03 -23.41 1.03
CA THR A 268 6.51 -24.80 0.84
C THR A 268 8.04 -24.88 0.78
N ILE A 269 8.72 -23.91 0.17
CA ILE A 269 10.19 -23.85 0.16
C ILE A 269 10.74 -23.59 1.57
N ARG A 270 10.14 -22.64 2.32
CA ARG A 270 10.53 -22.38 3.72
C ARG A 270 10.34 -23.61 4.60
N ALA A 271 9.21 -24.30 4.48
CA ALA A 271 8.94 -25.54 5.22
C ALA A 271 9.93 -26.65 4.86
N LYS A 272 10.28 -26.81 3.57
CA LYS A 272 11.33 -27.77 3.15
C LYS A 272 12.69 -27.40 3.71
N LYS A 273 13.07 -26.12 3.71
CA LYS A 273 14.32 -25.64 4.32
C LYS A 273 14.36 -25.91 5.83
N GLN A 274 13.27 -25.63 6.55
CA GLN A 274 13.16 -25.93 7.98
C GLN A 274 13.29 -27.43 8.25
N LYS A 275 12.56 -28.28 7.51
CA LYS A 275 12.68 -29.75 7.63
C LYS A 275 14.08 -30.26 7.32
N ALA A 276 14.75 -29.70 6.31
CA ALA A 276 16.13 -30.04 5.99
C ALA A 276 17.10 -29.60 7.10
N SER A 277 16.88 -28.42 7.69
CA SER A 277 17.63 -27.95 8.87
C SER A 277 17.46 -28.93 10.05
N VAL A 278 16.21 -29.23 10.44
CA VAL A 278 15.90 -30.15 11.54
C VAL A 278 16.47 -31.55 11.29
N LYS A 279 16.40 -32.07 10.05
CA LYS A 279 17.04 -33.35 9.71
C LYS A 279 18.56 -33.30 9.86
N ASN A 280 19.22 -32.22 9.44
CA ASN A 280 20.66 -32.06 9.61
C ASN A 280 21.06 -32.04 11.09
N LEU A 281 20.30 -31.33 11.94
CA LEU A 281 20.49 -31.32 13.40
C LEU A 281 20.29 -32.72 14.00
N GLN A 282 19.23 -33.43 13.62
CA GLN A 282 18.99 -34.80 14.11
C GLN A 282 20.07 -35.80 13.64
N THR A 283 20.62 -35.62 12.43
CA THR A 283 21.74 -36.45 11.98
C THR A 283 23.04 -36.12 12.70
N SER A 284 23.31 -34.85 13.02
CA SER A 284 24.48 -34.51 13.85
C SER A 284 24.33 -35.07 15.26
N ASP A 285 23.14 -35.00 15.84
CA ASP A 285 22.89 -35.54 17.19
C ASP A 285 23.06 -37.07 17.23
N LYS A 286 22.56 -37.79 16.21
CA LYS A 286 22.80 -39.24 16.05
C LYS A 286 24.27 -39.59 15.81
N ILE A 287 25.02 -38.75 15.09
CA ILE A 287 26.46 -38.96 14.89
C ILE A 287 27.22 -38.76 16.20
N ILE A 288 26.81 -37.80 17.03
CA ILE A 288 27.39 -37.57 18.36
C ILE A 288 27.06 -38.74 19.31
N GLU A 289 25.82 -39.22 19.34
CA GLU A 289 25.43 -40.40 20.13
C GLU A 289 26.18 -41.67 19.70
N THR A 290 26.28 -41.93 18.40
CA THR A 290 26.97 -43.14 17.91
C THR A 290 28.49 -43.10 18.14
N ASN A 291 29.11 -41.92 18.15
CA ASN A 291 30.52 -41.78 18.51
C ASN A 291 30.73 -41.93 20.02
N SER A 292 29.82 -41.40 20.86
CA SER A 292 29.84 -41.61 22.32
C SER A 292 29.68 -43.10 22.69
N ILE A 293 28.79 -43.82 22.01
CA ILE A 293 28.61 -45.27 22.19
C ILE A 293 29.87 -46.04 21.75
N LYS A 294 30.51 -45.68 20.63
CA LYS A 294 31.76 -46.31 20.18
C LYS A 294 32.94 -46.06 21.13
N GLU A 295 33.02 -44.89 21.75
CA GLU A 295 34.01 -44.60 22.80
C GLU A 295 33.77 -45.44 24.06
N SER A 296 32.51 -45.64 24.47
CA SER A 296 32.16 -46.50 25.61
C SER A 296 32.38 -48.00 25.35
N GLN A 297 32.23 -48.47 24.10
CA GLN A 297 32.48 -49.87 23.75
C GLN A 297 33.97 -50.18 23.51
N LYS A 298 34.79 -49.17 23.16
CA LYS A 298 36.25 -49.31 23.08
C LYS A 298 36.90 -49.56 24.45
N SER A 299 36.25 -49.15 25.55
CA SER A 299 36.68 -49.44 26.92
C SER A 299 36.23 -50.81 27.47
N LEU A 300 35.43 -51.59 26.74
CA LEU A 300 34.96 -52.93 27.18
C LEU A 300 35.56 -54.12 26.41
N ALA A 301 36.39 -53.89 25.38
CA ALA A 301 37.02 -54.95 24.59
C ALA A 301 38.45 -55.28 25.08
N VAL A 302 38.58 -55.62 26.37
CA VAL A 302 39.71 -56.38 26.93
C VAL A 302 39.11 -57.37 27.92
N ASP A 303 38.51 -58.44 27.42
CA ASP A 303 38.68 -59.79 27.99
C ASP A 303 37.69 -60.81 27.39
N LYS A 304 38.29 -61.96 27.06
CA LYS A 304 37.73 -63.33 27.03
C LYS A 304 37.00 -63.86 25.78
N SER A 305 37.38 -65.12 25.58
CA SER A 305 37.20 -66.11 24.53
C SER A 305 36.07 -67.11 24.81
N HIS A 306 35.66 -67.85 23.76
CA HIS A 306 34.75 -69.02 23.72
C HIS A 306 33.28 -68.67 24.09
N GLU A 307 32.23 -69.14 23.40
CA GLU A 307 31.93 -70.47 22.91
C GLU A 307 30.72 -70.40 21.92
N SER A 308 30.63 -71.36 21.00
CA SER A 308 29.60 -71.49 19.95
C SER A 308 28.22 -71.91 20.46
N ILE A 309 27.13 -71.40 19.86
CA ILE A 309 25.82 -72.09 19.69
C ILE A 309 25.06 -71.49 18.48
N ASN A 310 24.53 -72.40 17.65
CA ASN A 310 23.58 -72.18 16.54
C ASN A 310 22.26 -71.53 16.99
N ASN A 311 21.63 -70.71 16.13
CA ASN A 311 20.22 -70.91 15.78
C ASN A 311 19.75 -70.12 14.54
N ASN A 312 18.89 -70.82 13.81
CA ASN A 312 18.15 -70.48 12.60
C ASN A 312 17.13 -69.33 12.81
N GLY A 313 16.78 -68.60 11.74
CA GLY A 313 15.40 -68.09 11.61
C GLY A 313 15.20 -66.66 11.09
N ASN A 314 14.62 -66.61 9.88
CA ASN A 314 13.63 -65.66 9.38
C ASN A 314 14.02 -64.19 9.07
N ASN A 315 14.20 -63.99 7.77
CA ASN A 315 13.74 -62.80 7.04
C ASN A 315 12.29 -62.45 7.42
N ASN A 316 12.04 -61.18 7.75
CA ASN A 316 10.75 -60.52 7.51
C ASN A 316 10.98 -59.01 7.40
N ASN A 317 10.93 -58.51 6.17
CA ASN A 317 10.95 -57.10 5.84
C ASN A 317 9.52 -56.58 6.02
N VAL A 318 9.24 -55.81 7.07
CA VAL A 318 7.93 -55.17 7.27
C VAL A 318 7.96 -53.79 6.62
N THR A 319 7.43 -53.70 5.41
CA THR A 319 6.99 -52.46 4.79
C THR A 319 5.71 -52.00 5.49
N LEU A 320 5.79 -50.93 6.28
CA LEU A 320 4.63 -50.25 6.87
C LEU A 320 3.94 -49.40 5.79
N ASP A 321 2.79 -49.88 5.32
CA ASP A 321 1.92 -49.18 4.37
C ASP A 321 1.19 -48.00 5.04
N VAL A 322 1.79 -46.81 4.93
CA VAL A 322 1.26 -45.51 5.42
C VAL A 322 -0.05 -45.09 4.70
N THR A 323 -0.47 -45.80 3.65
CA THR A 323 -1.64 -45.47 2.83
C THR A 323 -2.98 -45.85 3.46
N LEU A 324 -2.99 -46.81 4.40
CA LEU A 324 -4.21 -47.24 5.09
C LEU A 324 -4.66 -46.24 6.17
N ASP A 325 -3.73 -45.60 6.87
CA ASP A 325 -4.03 -44.66 7.97
C ASP A 325 -4.64 -43.34 7.50
N VAL A 326 -4.26 -42.86 6.30
CA VAL A 326 -4.80 -41.60 5.74
C VAL A 326 -6.26 -41.77 5.31
N ASN A 327 -6.61 -42.93 4.76
CA ASN A 327 -7.99 -43.22 4.34
C ASN A 327 -8.92 -43.40 5.54
N ALA A 328 -8.42 -44.00 6.64
CA ALA A 328 -9.15 -44.07 7.90
C ALA A 328 -9.43 -42.67 8.47
N LEU A 329 -8.41 -41.80 8.51
CA LEU A 329 -8.54 -40.42 9.00
C LEU A 329 -9.54 -39.59 8.16
N LEU A 330 -9.51 -39.73 6.83
CA LEU A 330 -10.44 -39.03 5.95
C LEU A 330 -11.89 -39.55 6.09
N SER A 331 -12.06 -40.83 6.41
CA SER A 331 -13.39 -41.40 6.66
C SER A 331 -13.99 -40.91 7.97
N ASP A 332 -13.17 -40.70 9.01
CA ASP A 332 -13.61 -40.17 10.30
C ASP A 332 -13.97 -38.69 10.21
N ILE A 333 -13.17 -37.89 9.47
CA ILE A 333 -13.50 -36.49 9.19
C ILE A 333 -14.84 -36.38 8.45
N ARG A 334 -15.09 -37.26 7.48
CA ARG A 334 -16.35 -37.25 6.71
C ARG A 334 -17.57 -37.56 7.59
N LYS A 335 -17.47 -38.56 8.47
CA LYS A 335 -18.54 -38.89 9.43
C LYS A 335 -18.82 -37.74 10.40
N GLN A 336 -17.77 -37.03 10.82
CA GLN A 336 -17.91 -35.90 11.74
C GLN A 336 -18.64 -34.72 11.09
N VAL A 337 -18.35 -34.41 9.82
CA VAL A 337 -19.06 -33.36 9.05
C VAL A 337 -20.53 -33.72 8.83
N GLU A 338 -20.84 -34.97 8.48
CA GLU A 338 -22.22 -35.42 8.29
C GLU A 338 -23.03 -35.34 9.60
N SER A 339 -22.42 -35.67 10.75
CA SER A 339 -23.08 -35.53 12.06
C SER A 339 -23.44 -34.08 12.38
N GLN A 340 -22.56 -33.11 12.06
CA GLN A 340 -22.82 -31.69 12.34
C GLN A 340 -23.88 -31.08 11.42
N SER A 341 -23.93 -31.49 10.15
CA SER A 341 -24.98 -31.06 9.22
C SER A 341 -26.38 -31.57 9.62
N SER A 342 -26.47 -32.73 10.31
CA SER A 342 -27.76 -33.28 10.75
C SER A 342 -28.32 -32.62 12.01
N THR A 343 -27.47 -31.99 12.82
CA THR A 343 -27.87 -31.22 14.00
C THR A 343 -28.36 -29.81 13.69
N GLU A 344 -27.95 -29.21 12.56
CA GLU A 344 -28.37 -27.85 12.18
C GLU A 344 -29.77 -27.76 11.55
N TYR A 345 -30.40 -28.87 11.18
CA TYR A 345 -31.74 -28.90 10.56
C TYR A 345 -32.88 -29.35 11.49
N LYS A 346 -32.63 -29.43 12.80
CA LYS A 346 -33.61 -29.91 13.79
C LYS A 346 -33.90 -28.93 14.94
N SER A 347 -33.65 -27.64 14.75
CA SER A 347 -34.05 -26.61 15.71
C SER A 347 -34.98 -25.56 15.12
#